data_AF-X1B899-F1
#
_entry.id   AF-X1B899-F1
#
_cell.length_a   1.000
_cell.length_b   1.000
_cell.length_c   1.000
_cell.angle_alpha   90.00
_cell.angle_beta   90.00
_cell.angle_gamma   90.00
#
_symmetry.space_group_name_H-M   'P 1'
#
loop_
_entity.id
_entity.type
_entity.pdbx_description
1 polymer ?
#
loop_
_entity_poly.entity_id
_entity_poly.type
_entity_poly.pdbx_seq_one_letter_code
_entity_poly.pdbx_strand_id
1 'polypeptide(L)'
;TVYDIQTWYNKTISGNRSKAYDELDIQGDYYYNSTTKNLSIYSTSNPASYYSEIYLAVETRGGAYGIIQAQSTSYLLFDNLDVRYGGVLGISTSRSTNVTVQNCTVKYIGGTIQTGTTRYGNCIQFWANSTNIKALYNDISYCFDAGITPQSATSAGSVTMNNIEIAYNILSHNYYGVEYFNSHSDSQTYNLSVHHNTIAFTEEIFEWGRQYPQAVRLGKNPLLSNGTNFS
;
A
#
# COMPACT_ATOMS: atom_id res chain seq x y z
N THR A 1 -3.75 -20.99 -1.15
CA THR A 1 -3.53 -20.92 -2.61
C THR A 1 -2.90 -19.59 -2.94
N VAL A 2 -1.88 -19.52 -3.80
CA VAL A 2 -1.32 -18.24 -4.28
C VAL A 2 -2.12 -17.76 -5.48
N TYR A 3 -2.63 -16.54 -5.43
CA TYR A 3 -3.41 -15.92 -6.51
C TYR A 3 -2.52 -15.08 -7.41
N ASP A 4 -1.62 -14.30 -6.81
CA ASP A 4 -0.71 -13.43 -7.53
C ASP A 4 0.54 -13.09 -6.72
N ILE A 5 1.56 -12.53 -7.38
CA ILE A 5 2.88 -12.20 -6.80
C ILE A 5 3.39 -10.84 -7.31
N GLN A 6 4.04 -10.09 -6.42
CA GLN A 6 5.01 -9.03 -6.74
C GLN A 6 6.41 -9.49 -6.34
N THR A 7 7.40 -9.29 -7.20
CA THR A 7 8.81 -9.53 -6.88
C THR A 7 9.50 -8.26 -6.37
N TRP A 8 10.44 -8.40 -5.45
CA TRP A 8 11.32 -7.33 -5.00
C TRP A 8 12.76 -7.81 -5.06
N TYR A 9 13.61 -7.10 -5.80
CA TYR A 9 15.01 -7.44 -6.02
C TYR A 9 15.91 -6.62 -5.12
N ASN A 10 16.91 -7.27 -4.51
CA ASN A 10 17.93 -6.64 -3.66
C ASN A 10 17.35 -5.69 -2.58
N LYS A 11 16.12 -5.97 -2.11
CA LYS A 11 15.37 -5.15 -1.15
C LYS A 11 15.16 -3.68 -1.54
N THR A 12 15.34 -3.33 -2.82
CA THR A 12 15.36 -1.92 -3.26
C THR A 12 14.52 -1.68 -4.50
N ILE A 13 14.37 -2.68 -5.37
CA ILE A 13 13.74 -2.52 -6.68
C ILE A 13 12.49 -3.39 -6.75
N SER A 14 11.36 -2.83 -7.15
CA SER A 14 10.17 -3.64 -7.48
C SER A 14 10.31 -4.22 -8.88
N GLY A 15 9.95 -5.49 -9.06
CA GLY A 15 9.99 -6.10 -10.39
C GLY A 15 8.92 -5.55 -11.33
N ASN A 16 9.29 -5.48 -12.61
CA ASN A 16 8.39 -5.07 -13.67
C ASN A 16 7.53 -6.27 -14.09
N ARG A 17 6.21 -6.09 -14.07
CA ARG A 17 5.30 -7.21 -14.36
C ARG A 17 4.98 -7.24 -15.85
N SER A 18 5.39 -8.31 -16.52
CA SER A 18 4.97 -8.61 -17.91
C SER A 18 3.58 -9.25 -17.92
N LYS A 19 2.80 -9.01 -18.98
CA LYS A 19 1.44 -9.56 -19.09
C LYS A 19 1.45 -11.01 -19.55
N ALA A 20 2.49 -11.38 -20.29
CA ALA A 20 2.69 -12.72 -20.80
C ALA A 20 4.16 -13.16 -20.66
N TYR A 21 4.41 -14.46 -20.79
CA TYR A 21 5.74 -15.04 -20.66
C TYR A 21 6.70 -14.59 -21.78
N ASP A 22 6.18 -14.37 -22.98
CA ASP A 22 6.93 -13.91 -24.16
C ASP A 22 7.21 -12.40 -24.16
N GLU A 23 6.63 -11.66 -23.21
CA GLU A 23 6.92 -10.24 -22.94
C GLU A 23 8.01 -10.05 -21.86
N LEU A 24 8.76 -11.10 -21.53
CA LEU A 24 9.93 -11.01 -20.66
C LEU A 24 11.14 -10.58 -21.48
N ASP A 25 11.47 -9.29 -21.50
CA ASP A 25 12.47 -8.73 -22.42
C ASP A 25 13.58 -7.90 -21.75
N ILE A 26 13.34 -7.34 -20.55
CA ILE A 26 14.32 -6.54 -19.82
C ILE A 26 14.64 -7.09 -18.43
N GLN A 27 15.83 -6.77 -17.91
CA GLN A 27 16.28 -7.19 -16.58
C GLN A 27 15.25 -6.82 -15.51
N GLY A 28 14.82 -7.81 -14.72
CA GLY A 28 13.85 -7.57 -13.65
C GLY A 28 12.40 -7.64 -14.09
N ASP A 29 12.13 -7.93 -15.36
CA ASP A 29 10.81 -8.39 -15.76
C ASP A 29 10.48 -9.70 -15.07
N TYR A 30 9.20 -9.85 -14.72
CA TYR A 30 8.67 -11.09 -14.21
C TYR A 30 7.27 -11.36 -14.73
N TYR A 31 6.96 -12.64 -14.84
CA TYR A 31 5.64 -13.15 -15.20
C TYR A 31 5.26 -14.28 -14.24
N TYR A 32 4.08 -14.16 -13.64
CA TYR A 32 3.52 -15.19 -12.78
C TYR A 32 2.32 -15.85 -13.45
N ASN A 33 2.44 -17.15 -13.73
CA ASN A 33 1.34 -17.95 -14.23
C ASN A 33 0.51 -18.47 -13.05
N SER A 34 -0.66 -17.88 -12.81
CA SER A 34 -1.53 -18.26 -11.70
C SER A 34 -2.18 -19.64 -11.88
N THR A 35 -2.19 -20.23 -13.09
CA THR A 35 -2.70 -21.59 -13.30
C THR A 35 -1.66 -22.63 -12.89
N THR A 36 -0.43 -22.50 -13.38
CA THR A 36 0.66 -23.46 -13.10
C THR A 36 1.42 -23.14 -11.81
N LYS A 37 1.22 -21.95 -11.25
CA LYS A 37 1.92 -21.39 -10.08
C LYS A 37 3.43 -21.19 -10.32
N ASN A 38 3.84 -21.01 -11.59
CA ASN A 38 5.23 -20.76 -11.96
C ASN A 38 5.51 -19.26 -12.02
N LEU A 39 6.62 -18.85 -11.40
CA LEU A 39 7.22 -17.53 -11.54
C LEU A 39 8.39 -17.62 -12.52
N SER A 40 8.35 -16.80 -13.57
CA SER A 40 9.45 -16.60 -14.52
C SER A 40 10.00 -15.20 -14.35
N ILE A 41 11.32 -15.05 -14.39
CA ILE A 41 12.02 -13.77 -14.24
C ILE A 41 13.01 -13.65 -15.40
N TYR A 42 12.98 -12.54 -16.12
CA TYR A 42 14.03 -12.23 -17.07
C TYR A 42 15.28 -11.78 -16.33
N SER A 43 16.42 -12.38 -16.69
CA SER A 43 17.72 -11.98 -16.18
C SER A 43 18.81 -12.25 -17.22
N THR A 44 19.70 -11.29 -17.45
CA THR A 44 20.79 -11.38 -18.43
C THR A 44 21.85 -12.42 -18.05
N SER A 45 21.86 -12.87 -16.81
CA SER A 45 22.63 -14.00 -16.29
C SER A 45 21.80 -14.82 -15.30
N ASN A 46 22.36 -15.88 -14.73
CA ASN A 46 21.69 -16.64 -13.67
C ASN A 46 21.15 -15.68 -12.58
N PRO A 47 19.83 -15.63 -12.33
CA PRO A 47 19.24 -14.67 -11.41
C PRO A 47 19.73 -14.86 -9.96
N ALA A 48 20.11 -16.08 -9.57
CA ALA A 48 20.69 -16.37 -8.26
C ALA A 48 22.12 -15.83 -8.07
N SER A 49 22.77 -15.42 -9.17
CA SER A 49 24.08 -14.75 -9.15
C SER A 49 23.98 -13.25 -9.43
N TYR A 50 22.95 -12.84 -10.19
CA TYR A 50 22.72 -11.42 -10.51
C TYR A 50 22.15 -10.65 -9.31
N TYR A 51 21.12 -11.20 -8.67
CA TYR A 51 20.49 -10.60 -7.50
C TYR A 51 21.07 -11.21 -6.23
N SER A 52 21.36 -10.37 -5.24
CA SER A 52 21.75 -10.86 -3.91
C SER A 52 20.57 -11.55 -3.21
N GLU A 53 19.37 -11.03 -3.44
CA GLU A 53 18.14 -11.53 -2.86
C GLU A 53 16.94 -11.26 -3.78
N ILE A 54 16.00 -12.19 -3.81
CA ILE A 54 14.71 -12.06 -4.51
C ILE A 54 13.60 -12.34 -3.49
N TYR A 55 12.76 -11.34 -3.24
CA TYR A 55 11.63 -11.43 -2.32
C TYR A 55 10.32 -11.48 -3.09
N LEU A 56 9.34 -12.19 -2.53
CA LEU A 56 8.01 -12.34 -3.13
C LEU A 56 6.97 -11.79 -2.18
N ALA A 57 6.29 -10.72 -2.56
CA ALA A 57 5.06 -10.30 -1.91
C ALA A 57 3.90 -11.09 -2.52
N VAL A 58 3.21 -11.88 -1.68
CA VAL A 58 2.28 -12.93 -2.15
C VAL A 58 0.85 -12.58 -1.80
N GLU A 59 -0.06 -12.70 -2.77
CA GLU A 59 -1.49 -12.65 -2.54
C GLU A 59 -2.04 -14.06 -2.38
N THR A 60 -2.65 -14.35 -1.23
CA THR A 60 -3.14 -15.70 -0.90
C THR A 60 -4.65 -15.82 -0.75
N ARG A 61 -5.38 -14.70 -0.90
CA ARG A 61 -6.79 -14.59 -0.51
C ARG A 61 -7.74 -14.18 -1.64
N GLY A 62 -7.23 -13.87 -2.84
CA GLY A 62 -8.03 -13.56 -4.03
C GLY A 62 -8.91 -12.32 -3.86
N GLY A 63 -8.33 -11.22 -3.38
CA GLY A 63 -9.06 -9.98 -3.10
C GLY A 63 -8.28 -8.99 -2.24
N ALA A 64 -8.92 -7.86 -1.90
CA ALA A 64 -8.35 -6.70 -1.21
C ALA A 64 -8.08 -6.96 0.30
N TYR A 65 -7.33 -8.01 0.61
CA TYR A 65 -7.04 -8.46 1.96
C TYR A 65 -5.62 -8.12 2.37
N GLY A 66 -5.45 -7.55 3.58
CA GLY A 66 -4.13 -7.40 4.17
C GLY A 66 -3.58 -8.68 4.78
N ILE A 67 -2.28 -8.67 5.09
CA ILE A 67 -1.66 -9.67 5.97
C ILE A 67 -2.40 -9.68 7.30
N ILE A 68 -2.64 -8.50 7.86
CA ILE A 68 -3.46 -8.28 9.05
C ILE A 68 -4.71 -7.53 8.62
N GLN A 69 -5.88 -8.03 9.03
CA GLN A 69 -7.15 -7.43 8.65
C GLN A 69 -8.14 -7.41 9.81
N ALA A 70 -8.85 -6.28 9.94
CA ALA A 70 -10.06 -6.18 10.76
C ALA A 70 -11.19 -5.48 9.98
N GLN A 71 -12.44 -5.86 10.25
CA GLN A 71 -13.60 -5.25 9.62
C GLN A 71 -14.70 -5.08 10.66
N SER A 72 -15.36 -3.92 10.65
CA SER A 72 -16.47 -3.60 11.57
C SER A 72 -16.12 -3.85 13.03
N THR A 73 -14.87 -3.60 13.41
CA THR A 73 -14.32 -3.91 14.74
C THR A 73 -13.76 -2.65 15.38
N SER A 74 -13.90 -2.51 16.69
CA SER A 74 -13.48 -1.32 17.44
C SER A 74 -12.45 -1.64 18.50
N TYR A 75 -11.73 -0.60 18.96
CA TYR A 75 -10.71 -0.70 20.02
C TYR A 75 -9.56 -1.64 19.65
N LEU A 76 -8.96 -1.38 18.50
CA LEU A 76 -7.85 -2.15 17.96
C LEU A 76 -6.53 -1.43 18.24
N LEU A 77 -5.56 -2.18 18.77
CA LEU A 77 -4.17 -1.75 18.90
C LEU A 77 -3.28 -2.72 18.13
N PHE A 78 -2.61 -2.21 17.11
CA PHE A 78 -1.52 -2.87 16.42
C PHE A 78 -0.24 -2.15 16.86
N ASP A 79 0.60 -2.84 17.64
CA ASP A 79 1.79 -2.24 18.24
C ASP A 79 3.00 -3.16 18.06
N ASN A 80 4.14 -2.56 17.70
CA ASN A 80 5.44 -3.24 17.59
C ASN A 80 5.43 -4.49 16.68
N LEU A 81 4.75 -4.38 15.52
CA LEU A 81 4.68 -5.45 14.53
C LEU A 81 5.67 -5.23 13.38
N ASP A 82 6.24 -6.31 12.87
CA ASP A 82 6.97 -6.31 11.59
C ASP A 82 6.12 -7.04 10.53
N VAL A 83 5.61 -6.30 9.55
CA VAL A 83 4.65 -6.78 8.54
C VAL A 83 5.26 -6.61 7.15
N ARG A 84 5.56 -7.73 6.48
CA ARG A 84 6.20 -7.70 5.16
C ARG A 84 5.66 -8.72 4.18
N TYR A 85 5.88 -8.45 2.89
CA TYR A 85 5.67 -9.40 1.79
C TYR A 85 4.20 -9.78 1.55
N GLY A 86 3.29 -8.84 1.82
CA GLY A 86 1.87 -8.98 1.49
C GLY A 86 1.64 -8.52 0.07
N GLY A 87 1.13 -9.37 -0.82
CA GLY A 87 0.93 -9.01 -2.23
C GLY A 87 -0.07 -7.87 -2.47
N VAL A 88 -0.95 -7.63 -1.48
CA VAL A 88 -2.01 -6.65 -1.57
C VAL A 88 -1.87 -5.55 -0.52
N LEU A 89 -2.24 -5.80 0.74
CA LEU A 89 -2.15 -4.82 1.82
C LEU A 89 -1.30 -5.35 2.98
N GLY A 90 -0.73 -4.46 3.79
CA GLY A 90 -0.03 -4.82 5.02
C GLY A 90 -1.04 -5.00 6.16
N ILE A 91 -1.39 -3.87 6.79
CA ILE A 91 -2.42 -3.76 7.83
C ILE A 91 -3.63 -3.05 7.24
N SER A 92 -4.79 -3.70 7.28
CA SER A 92 -6.03 -3.14 6.72
C SER A 92 -7.17 -3.20 7.72
N THR A 93 -7.77 -2.05 8.00
CA THR A 93 -9.03 -1.98 8.73
C THR A 93 -10.13 -1.40 7.85
N SER A 94 -11.38 -1.78 8.11
CA SER A 94 -12.51 -1.24 7.36
C SER A 94 -13.73 -1.06 8.25
N ARG A 95 -14.40 0.09 8.15
CA ARG A 95 -15.57 0.43 8.97
C ARG A 95 -15.31 0.27 10.47
N SER A 96 -14.10 0.63 10.91
CA SER A 96 -13.59 0.39 12.27
C SER A 96 -13.43 1.70 13.03
N THR A 97 -13.61 1.68 14.35
CA THR A 97 -13.43 2.89 15.18
C THR A 97 -12.49 2.64 16.37
N ASN A 98 -11.76 3.67 16.79
CA ASN A 98 -10.73 3.57 17.83
C ASN A 98 -9.65 2.56 17.43
N VAL A 99 -8.93 2.85 16.35
CA VAL A 99 -7.84 2.03 15.83
C VAL A 99 -6.53 2.79 16.00
N THR A 100 -5.55 2.16 16.63
CA THR A 100 -4.18 2.66 16.71
C THR A 100 -3.23 1.66 16.04
N VAL A 101 -2.45 2.14 15.09
CA VAL A 101 -1.32 1.42 14.50
C VAL A 101 -0.06 2.20 14.86
N GLN A 102 0.79 1.63 15.73
CA GLN A 102 1.95 2.34 16.24
C GLN A 102 3.21 1.48 16.33
N ASN A 103 4.37 2.12 16.25
CA ASN A 103 5.69 1.48 16.38
C ASN A 103 5.89 0.27 15.44
N CYS A 104 5.16 0.20 14.32
CA CYS A 104 5.22 -0.92 13.41
C CYS A 104 6.25 -0.66 12.30
N THR A 105 6.87 -1.73 11.83
CA THR A 105 7.64 -1.77 10.59
C THR A 105 6.78 -2.41 9.50
N VAL A 106 6.50 -1.71 8.40
CA VAL A 106 5.67 -2.25 7.30
C VAL A 106 6.39 -2.07 5.97
N LYS A 107 6.81 -3.18 5.33
CA LYS A 107 7.69 -3.12 4.15
C LYS A 107 7.39 -4.13 3.05
N TYR A 108 7.72 -3.81 1.80
CA TYR A 108 7.57 -4.71 0.64
C TYR A 108 6.14 -5.20 0.46
N ILE A 109 5.19 -4.27 0.43
CA ILE A 109 3.77 -4.55 0.35
C ILE A 109 3.24 -4.14 -1.02
N GLY A 110 2.33 -4.94 -1.55
CA GLY A 110 1.55 -4.60 -2.71
C GLY A 110 2.17 -5.03 -4.03
N GLY A 111 1.50 -4.65 -5.10
CA GLY A 111 1.92 -4.85 -6.47
C GLY A 111 1.22 -6.00 -7.17
N THR A 112 0.30 -6.71 -6.54
CA THR A 112 -0.55 -7.64 -7.30
C THR A 112 -1.63 -6.91 -8.09
N ILE A 113 -2.25 -7.61 -9.02
CA ILE A 113 -3.30 -7.07 -9.88
C ILE A 113 -4.57 -6.79 -9.06
N GLN A 114 -5.06 -5.56 -9.13
CA GLN A 114 -6.39 -5.18 -8.64
C GLN A 114 -7.47 -5.58 -9.65
N THR A 115 -7.31 -5.12 -10.90
CA THR A 115 -8.24 -5.33 -12.00
C THR A 115 -7.59 -4.96 -13.32
N GLY A 116 -7.82 -5.76 -14.37
CA GLY A 116 -7.15 -5.59 -15.66
C GLY A 116 -5.63 -5.57 -15.50
N THR A 117 -5.00 -4.46 -15.92
CA THR A 117 -3.55 -4.21 -15.73
C THR A 117 -3.24 -3.31 -14.53
N THR A 118 -4.28 -2.87 -13.80
CA THR A 118 -4.11 -2.00 -12.64
C THR A 118 -3.58 -2.81 -11.47
N ARG A 119 -2.49 -2.32 -10.89
CA ARG A 119 -1.84 -2.90 -9.71
C ARG A 119 -2.02 -1.96 -8.53
N TYR A 120 -2.00 -2.50 -7.31
CA TYR A 120 -2.28 -1.74 -6.09
C TYR A 120 -1.55 -2.35 -4.90
N GLY A 121 -1.49 -1.59 -3.81
CA GLY A 121 -1.22 -2.17 -2.51
C GLY A 121 -0.67 -1.21 -1.49
N ASN A 122 -1.43 -1.02 -0.42
CA ASN A 122 -1.14 -0.07 0.63
C ASN A 122 -0.52 -0.77 1.84
N CYS A 123 0.47 -0.15 2.45
CA CYS A 123 1.06 -0.68 3.67
C CYS A 123 0.08 -0.63 4.85
N ILE A 124 -0.48 0.55 5.14
CA ILE A 124 -1.53 0.72 6.15
C ILE A 124 -2.76 1.35 5.51
N GLN A 125 -3.92 0.69 5.64
CA GLN A 125 -5.19 1.15 5.07
C GLN A 125 -6.28 1.25 6.13
N PHE A 126 -6.99 2.38 6.12
CA PHE A 126 -8.22 2.61 6.86
C PHE A 126 -9.35 2.85 5.87
N TRP A 127 -10.18 1.82 5.62
CA TRP A 127 -11.19 1.85 4.56
C TRP A 127 -12.58 2.28 5.05
N ALA A 128 -13.26 3.08 4.26
CA ALA A 128 -14.66 3.52 4.46
C ALA A 128 -14.88 4.25 5.79
N ASN A 129 -16.00 3.99 6.50
CA ASN A 129 -16.42 4.64 7.76
C ASN A 129 -15.46 4.35 8.93
N SER A 130 -14.20 4.76 8.81
CA SER A 130 -13.16 4.58 9.82
C SER A 130 -12.94 5.89 10.57
N THR A 131 -13.04 5.83 11.90
CA THR A 131 -13.09 7.02 12.77
C THR A 131 -12.25 6.84 14.02
N ASN A 132 -11.72 7.92 14.60
CA ASN A 132 -10.80 7.86 15.75
C ASN A 132 -9.59 6.95 15.44
N ILE A 133 -8.83 7.35 14.42
CA ILE A 133 -7.71 6.58 13.89
C ILE A 133 -6.40 7.26 14.27
N LYS A 134 -5.43 6.46 14.67
CA LYS A 134 -4.06 6.89 14.94
C LYS A 134 -3.07 6.01 14.20
N ALA A 135 -2.23 6.59 13.35
CA ALA A 135 -1.09 5.93 12.72
C ALA A 135 0.19 6.67 13.14
N LEU A 136 0.89 6.13 14.13
CA LEU A 136 1.93 6.86 14.88
C LEU A 136 3.27 6.12 14.90
N TYR A 137 4.38 6.83 14.72
CA TYR A 137 5.73 6.27 14.95
C TYR A 137 6.06 5.00 14.13
N ASN A 138 5.47 4.85 12.95
CA ASN A 138 5.73 3.68 12.10
C ASN A 138 6.90 3.92 11.14
N ASP A 139 7.64 2.86 10.80
CA ASP A 139 8.66 2.84 9.74
C ASP A 139 8.11 2.08 8.53
N ILE A 140 7.80 2.81 7.46
CA ILE A 140 7.05 2.32 6.31
C ILE A 140 7.85 2.55 5.03
N SER A 141 8.15 1.48 4.30
CA SER A 141 8.89 1.62 3.04
C SER A 141 8.64 0.51 2.03
N TYR A 142 8.83 0.79 0.74
CA TYR A 142 8.63 -0.19 -0.32
C TYR A 142 7.17 -0.66 -0.40
N CYS A 143 6.24 0.30 -0.35
CA CYS A 143 4.81 0.07 -0.57
C CYS A 143 4.47 0.41 -2.02
N PHE A 144 3.80 -0.51 -2.72
CA PHE A 144 3.51 -0.36 -4.14
C PHE A 144 2.59 0.83 -4.45
N ASP A 145 1.72 1.20 -3.51
CA ASP A 145 0.81 2.33 -3.64
C ASP A 145 1.03 3.32 -2.47
N ALA A 146 0.14 3.40 -1.49
CA ALA A 146 0.34 4.29 -0.35
C ALA A 146 1.07 3.61 0.83
N GLY A 147 1.93 4.37 1.50
CA GLY A 147 2.45 4.01 2.82
C GLY A 147 1.32 3.95 3.85
N ILE A 148 0.57 5.06 3.99
CA ILE A 148 -0.62 5.13 4.85
C ILE A 148 -1.77 5.76 4.06
N THR A 149 -2.96 5.15 4.12
CA THR A 149 -4.14 5.70 3.44
C THR A 149 -5.44 5.59 4.24
N PRO A 150 -6.03 6.72 4.69
CA PRO A 150 -7.46 6.82 4.93
C PRO A 150 -8.20 6.95 3.59
N GLN A 151 -8.98 5.93 3.24
CA GLN A 151 -9.60 5.91 1.92
C GLN A 151 -10.99 5.27 1.81
N SER A 152 -11.74 5.72 0.82
CA SER A 152 -12.99 5.12 0.38
C SER A 152 -13.27 5.37 -1.10
N ALA A 153 -13.84 4.38 -1.76
CA ALA A 153 -14.32 4.49 -3.14
C ALA A 153 -15.83 4.67 -3.21
N THR A 154 -16.33 5.17 -4.33
CA THR A 154 -17.77 5.38 -4.60
C THR A 154 -18.59 4.13 -4.40
N SER A 155 -18.03 2.94 -4.65
CA SER A 155 -18.66 1.65 -4.41
C SER A 155 -18.98 1.36 -2.93
N ALA A 156 -18.36 2.08 -1.98
CA ALA A 156 -18.66 1.98 -0.56
C ALA A 156 -19.89 2.82 -0.14
N GLY A 157 -20.45 3.63 -1.04
CA GLY A 157 -21.48 4.62 -0.74
C GLY A 157 -20.92 5.88 -0.10
N SER A 158 -21.80 6.77 0.39
CA SER A 158 -21.39 7.90 1.22
C SER A 158 -20.81 7.40 2.55
N VAL A 159 -19.64 7.93 2.90
CA VAL A 159 -18.95 7.62 4.14
C VAL A 159 -18.57 8.87 4.91
N THR A 160 -18.45 8.73 6.22
CA THR A 160 -17.85 9.73 7.10
C THR A 160 -16.57 9.18 7.69
N MET A 161 -15.46 9.86 7.43
CA MET A 161 -14.17 9.64 8.10
C MET A 161 -13.90 10.81 9.03
N ASN A 162 -13.56 10.57 10.30
CA ASN A 162 -13.27 11.67 11.20
C ASN A 162 -12.27 11.32 12.30
N ASN A 163 -11.57 12.35 12.78
CA ASN A 163 -10.58 12.26 13.86
C ASN A 163 -9.48 11.25 13.49
N ILE A 164 -8.69 11.59 12.48
CA ILE A 164 -7.63 10.74 11.95
C ILE A 164 -6.31 11.48 12.14
N GLU A 165 -5.38 10.86 12.86
CA GLU A 165 -4.04 11.37 13.12
C GLU A 165 -3.00 10.47 12.47
N ILE A 166 -2.22 11.01 11.55
CA ILE A 166 -1.08 10.34 10.91
C ILE A 166 0.15 11.16 11.27
N ALA A 167 0.93 10.71 12.25
CA ALA A 167 2.00 11.52 12.79
C ALA A 167 3.25 10.76 13.22
N TYR A 168 4.39 11.46 13.17
CA TYR A 168 5.68 10.95 13.64
C TYR A 168 6.17 9.67 12.94
N ASN A 169 5.66 9.39 11.73
CA ASN A 169 6.07 8.24 10.94
C ASN A 169 7.29 8.58 10.07
N ILE A 170 8.05 7.55 9.72
CA ILE A 170 9.06 7.58 8.67
C ILE A 170 8.49 6.82 7.48
N LEU A 171 8.25 7.52 6.38
CA LEU A 171 7.74 6.95 5.14
C LEU A 171 8.76 7.16 4.03
N SER A 172 9.30 6.10 3.47
CA SER A 172 10.27 6.21 2.38
C SER A 172 10.02 5.21 1.27
N HIS A 173 10.43 5.49 0.03
CA HIS A 173 10.36 4.49 -1.05
C HIS A 173 8.94 3.94 -1.27
N ASN A 174 7.94 4.81 -1.19
CA ASN A 174 6.53 4.49 -1.41
C ASN A 174 6.02 5.28 -2.61
N TYR A 175 5.03 4.79 -3.35
CA TYR A 175 4.46 5.57 -4.45
C TYR A 175 3.80 6.86 -3.92
N TYR A 176 2.99 6.72 -2.88
CA TYR A 176 2.55 7.81 -2.04
C TYR A 176 3.03 7.60 -0.62
N GLY A 177 3.58 8.64 0.03
CA GLY A 177 3.86 8.57 1.46
C GLY A 177 2.54 8.41 2.22
N VAL A 178 1.76 9.48 2.22
CA VAL A 178 0.37 9.47 2.71
C VAL A 178 -0.57 9.73 1.54
N GLU A 179 -1.61 8.92 1.41
CA GLU A 179 -2.70 9.18 0.49
C GLU A 179 -3.99 9.37 1.26
N TYR A 180 -4.68 10.47 1.05
CA TYR A 180 -6.08 10.57 1.41
C TYR A 180 -6.92 10.41 0.14
N PHE A 181 -7.91 9.52 0.13
CA PHE A 181 -8.75 9.28 -1.05
C PHE A 181 -10.22 9.06 -0.68
N ASN A 182 -11.14 9.91 -1.13
CA ASN A 182 -12.57 9.74 -0.81
C ASN A 182 -13.48 10.10 -1.98
N SER A 183 -13.86 9.12 -2.80
CA SER A 183 -14.37 9.44 -4.14
C SER A 183 -15.90 9.58 -4.27
N HIS A 184 -16.69 9.29 -3.24
CA HIS A 184 -18.15 9.51 -3.29
C HIS A 184 -18.44 10.99 -3.01
N SER A 185 -19.28 11.64 -3.84
CA SER A 185 -19.55 13.10 -3.75
C SER A 185 -20.10 13.54 -2.40
N ASP A 186 -20.90 12.67 -1.78
CA ASP A 186 -21.57 12.95 -0.51
C ASP A 186 -20.78 12.47 0.70
N SER A 187 -19.53 12.02 0.50
CA SER A 187 -18.68 11.63 1.63
C SER A 187 -18.07 12.85 2.31
N GLN A 188 -17.82 12.72 3.60
CA GLN A 188 -17.30 13.79 4.42
C GLN A 188 -16.04 13.36 5.17
N THR A 189 -15.12 14.30 5.36
CA THR A 189 -13.94 14.10 6.21
C THR A 189 -13.70 15.29 7.13
N TYR A 190 -13.50 14.99 8.42
CA TYR A 190 -13.33 15.97 9.48
C TYR A 190 -12.09 15.66 10.32
N ASN A 191 -11.34 16.69 10.73
CA ASN A 191 -10.21 16.52 11.65
C ASN A 191 -9.21 15.45 11.17
N LEU A 192 -8.72 15.57 9.93
CA LEU A 192 -7.59 14.79 9.43
C LEU A 192 -6.31 15.58 9.68
N SER A 193 -5.43 15.07 10.54
CA SER A 193 -4.15 15.69 10.87
C SER A 193 -3.02 14.82 10.33
N VAL A 194 -2.20 15.37 9.44
CA VAL A 194 -0.98 14.73 8.94
C VAL A 194 0.19 15.62 9.32
N HIS A 195 0.97 15.22 10.31
CA HIS A 195 2.04 16.09 10.81
C HIS A 195 3.27 15.38 11.34
N HIS A 196 4.41 16.08 11.31
CA HIS A 196 5.67 15.57 11.87
C HIS A 196 6.11 14.21 11.28
N ASN A 197 5.70 13.93 10.04
CA ASN A 197 6.16 12.74 9.33
C ASN A 197 7.41 13.08 8.52
N THR A 198 8.39 12.19 8.52
CA THR A 198 9.49 12.26 7.55
C THR A 198 9.06 11.47 6.32
N ILE A 199 8.83 12.16 5.19
CA ILE A 199 8.44 11.54 3.93
C ILE A 199 9.53 11.83 2.89
N ALA A 200 10.20 10.80 2.40
CA ALA A 200 11.34 10.94 1.49
C ALA A 200 11.35 9.85 0.42
N PHE A 201 12.10 10.07 -0.66
CA PHE A 201 12.35 9.05 -1.70
C PHE A 201 11.08 8.45 -2.31
N THR A 202 10.00 9.24 -2.41
CA THR A 202 8.76 8.82 -3.06
C THR A 202 8.95 8.83 -4.57
N GLU A 203 9.51 7.76 -5.12
CA GLU A 203 9.68 7.49 -6.57
C GLU A 203 10.65 6.32 -6.83
N GLU A 204 11.58 6.07 -5.89
CA GLU A 204 12.77 5.25 -6.14
C GLU A 204 12.51 3.73 -6.25
N ILE A 205 11.26 3.27 -6.14
CA ILE A 205 10.94 1.83 -6.24
C ILE A 205 10.42 1.38 -7.61
N PHE A 206 10.04 2.33 -8.48
CA PHE A 206 9.52 2.04 -9.81
C PHE A 206 10.46 2.58 -10.88
N GLU A 207 11.23 1.70 -11.48
CA GLU A 207 12.05 2.07 -12.64
C GLU A 207 11.18 2.42 -13.88
N TRP A 208 9.89 2.03 -13.92
CA TRP A 208 9.13 1.96 -15.18
C TRP A 208 7.68 2.48 -15.15
N GLY A 209 7.49 3.80 -14.98
CA GLY A 209 6.40 4.50 -15.71
C GLY A 209 5.13 4.90 -14.95
N ARG A 210 5.08 4.84 -13.62
CA ARG A 210 4.04 5.60 -12.88
C ARG A 210 4.52 7.04 -12.69
N GLN A 211 3.92 7.98 -13.42
CA GLN A 211 4.24 9.41 -13.33
C GLN A 211 3.44 10.04 -12.17
N TYR A 212 4.11 10.94 -11.42
CA TYR A 212 3.57 11.71 -10.28
C TYR A 212 3.45 10.99 -8.93
N PRO A 213 4.53 10.40 -8.40
CA PRO A 213 4.58 10.05 -6.98
C PRO A 213 4.51 11.32 -6.11
N GLN A 214 3.95 11.19 -4.91
CA GLN A 214 3.67 12.34 -4.04
C GLN A 214 3.95 11.99 -2.58
N ALA A 215 4.62 12.89 -1.86
CA ALA A 215 4.77 12.79 -0.42
C ALA A 215 3.41 12.70 0.28
N VAL A 216 2.49 13.58 -0.13
CA VAL A 216 1.08 13.55 0.27
C VAL A 216 0.21 13.70 -0.97
N ARG A 217 -0.70 12.73 -1.19
CA ARG A 217 -1.73 12.78 -2.23
C ARG A 217 -3.08 13.11 -1.63
N LEU A 218 -3.76 14.11 -2.19
CA LEU A 218 -5.18 14.39 -1.93
C LEU A 218 -6.00 13.94 -3.14
N GLY A 219 -6.69 12.81 -2.99
CA GLY A 219 -7.57 12.21 -3.98
C GLY A 219 -8.93 12.92 -4.09
N LYS A 220 -9.70 12.56 -5.13
CA LYS A 220 -10.90 13.25 -5.63
C LYS A 220 -11.90 13.74 -4.57
N ASN A 221 -12.51 14.90 -4.86
CA ASN A 221 -13.73 15.48 -4.25
C ASN A 221 -13.88 15.44 -2.72
N PRO A 222 -12.91 15.90 -1.93
CA PRO A 222 -13.17 15.97 -0.51
C PRO A 222 -13.81 17.28 -0.11
N LEU A 223 -14.91 17.17 0.61
CA LEU A 223 -15.27 18.18 1.60
C LEU A 223 -14.34 17.99 2.81
N LEU A 224 -13.07 18.40 2.66
CA LEU A 224 -12.19 18.62 3.81
C LEU A 224 -12.70 19.87 4.51
N SER A 225 -13.27 19.69 5.70
CA SER A 225 -13.76 20.80 6.51
C SER A 225 -12.90 20.96 7.77
N ASN A 226 -13.25 21.96 8.60
CA ASN A 226 -12.51 22.45 9.77
C ASN A 226 -11.57 21.43 10.46
N GLY A 227 -10.35 21.88 10.77
CA GLY A 227 -9.37 21.10 11.55
C GLY A 227 -8.48 20.15 10.76
N THR A 228 -8.56 20.17 9.42
CA THR A 228 -7.64 19.41 8.56
C THR A 228 -6.31 20.16 8.43
N ASN A 229 -5.20 19.56 8.84
CA ASN A 229 -3.87 20.18 8.84
C ASN A 229 -2.82 19.26 8.21
N PHE A 230 -1.94 19.84 7.39
CA PHE A 230 -0.76 19.20 6.81
C PHE A 230 0.46 20.04 7.20
N SER A 231 1.36 19.52 8.04
CA SER A 231 2.53 20.27 8.54
C SER A 231 3.73 19.38 8.86
#